data_AF-A0A7J9B2Q1-F1
#
_entry.id   AF-A0A7J9B2Q1-F1
#
_cell.length_a   1.000
_cell.length_b   1.000
_cell.length_c   1.000
_cell.angle_alpha   90.00
_cell.angle_beta   90.00
_cell.angle_gamma   90.00
#
_symmetry.space_group_name_H-M   'P 1'
#
loop_
_entity.id
_entity.type
_entity.pdbx_description
1 polymer ?
#
loop_
_entity_poly.entity_id
_entity_poly.type
_entity_poly.pdbx_seq_one_letter_code
_entity_poly.pdbx_strand_id
1 'polypeptide(L)'
;MESTPTIEKVLSWKDCLLGIGLRVEERATTTDIFHNKEDFALSKTDVVRSPINGIPSINFSERYLTVQPWTTNFNIAQLYPSMVMAWIRFPSLLGHMYKRQILWEIGGLVGKVVKLDYNTNNGVRGRFARMVVYVNLDK
;
A
#
# COMPACT_ATOMS: atom_id res chain seq x y z
N MET A 1 -7.64 2.17 45.22
CA MET A 1 -7.17 3.10 44.18
C MET A 1 -7.38 2.39 42.86
N GLU A 2 -8.49 2.65 42.20
CA GLU A 2 -8.91 1.91 41.00
C GLU A 2 -8.70 2.83 39.80
N SER A 3 -7.72 2.49 38.96
CA SER A 3 -7.36 3.26 37.77
C SER A 3 -8.45 3.09 36.70
N THR A 4 -9.09 4.19 36.32
CA THR A 4 -10.04 4.25 35.21
C THR A 4 -9.37 3.87 33.89
N PRO A 5 -10.01 3.06 33.02
CA PRO A 5 -9.45 2.72 31.72
C PRO A 5 -9.61 3.91 30.77
N THR A 6 -8.49 4.44 30.29
CA THR A 6 -8.45 5.44 29.21
C THR A 6 -8.93 4.76 27.93
N ILE A 7 -10.14 5.10 27.48
CA ILE A 7 -10.66 4.66 26.18
C ILE A 7 -9.94 5.46 25.10
N GLU A 8 -8.94 4.86 24.46
CA GLU A 8 -8.28 5.45 23.30
C GLU A 8 -9.29 5.58 22.16
N LYS A 9 -9.53 6.84 21.72
CA LYS A 9 -10.42 7.13 20.61
C LYS A 9 -9.78 6.67 19.31
N VAL A 10 -10.27 5.56 18.78
CA VAL A 10 -9.89 5.05 17.45
C VAL A 10 -10.40 6.05 16.40
N LEU A 11 -9.49 6.67 15.66
CA LEU A 11 -9.82 7.62 14.61
C LEU A 11 -10.26 6.87 13.34
N SER A 12 -11.35 7.32 12.73
CA SER A 12 -11.80 6.78 11.45
C SER A 12 -10.82 7.18 10.33
N TRP A 13 -10.63 6.30 9.35
CA TRP A 13 -9.75 6.55 8.20
C TRP A 13 -10.09 7.84 7.44
N LYS A 14 -11.38 8.20 7.36
CA LYS A 14 -11.85 9.45 6.74
C LYS A 14 -11.34 10.68 7.50
N ASP A 15 -11.30 10.63 8.83
CA ASP A 15 -10.84 11.73 9.68
C ASP A 15 -9.32 11.95 9.55
N CYS A 16 -8.56 10.86 9.41
CA CYS A 16 -7.11 10.92 9.16
C CYS A 16 -6.77 11.55 7.80
N LEU A 17 -7.57 11.24 6.76
CA LEU A 17 -7.42 11.80 5.42
C LEU A 17 -7.79 13.28 5.36
N LEU A 18 -8.88 13.67 6.02
CA LEU A 18 -9.38 15.04 6.00
C LEU A 18 -8.68 15.97 7.01
N GLY A 19 -7.87 15.41 7.93
CA GLY A 19 -7.16 16.19 8.94
C GLY A 19 -8.05 16.76 10.04
N ILE A 20 -9.28 16.25 10.18
CA ILE A 20 -10.33 16.81 11.06
C ILE A 20 -10.16 16.33 12.52
N GLY A 21 -9.42 15.25 12.76
CA GLY A 21 -9.38 14.54 14.06
C GLY A 21 -8.72 15.25 15.26
N LEU A 22 -8.26 16.50 15.16
CA LEU A 22 -7.66 17.25 16.27
C LEU A 22 -8.20 18.69 16.36
N ARG A 23 -9.53 18.84 16.41
CA ARG A 23 -10.15 20.05 16.97
C ARG A 23 -10.64 19.76 18.38
N VAL A 24 -10.20 20.61 19.30
CA VAL A 24 -10.59 20.66 20.72
C VAL A 24 -12.10 20.83 20.84
N GLU A 25 -12.66 20.01 21.73
CA GLU A 25 -14.01 20.02 22.34
C GLU A 25 -15.19 20.58 21.54
N GLU A 26 -16.13 19.70 21.16
CA GLU A 26 -17.54 19.95 21.45
C GLU A 26 -18.34 18.63 21.48
N ARG A 27 -19.28 18.54 22.44
CA ARG A 27 -20.20 17.42 22.65
C ARG A 27 -21.18 17.30 21.49
N ALA A 28 -21.30 16.10 20.91
CA ALA A 28 -22.58 15.61 20.42
C ALA A 28 -22.57 14.07 20.42
N THR A 29 -23.50 13.51 21.19
CA THR A 29 -23.93 12.10 21.15
C THR A 29 -24.57 11.80 19.81
N THR A 30 -24.08 10.78 19.10
CA THR A 30 -24.95 9.96 18.24
C THR A 30 -24.43 8.54 18.25
N THR A 31 -25.23 7.71 18.89
CA THR A 31 -25.24 6.25 18.81
C THR A 31 -25.31 5.85 17.34
N ASP A 32 -24.35 5.04 16.87
CA ASP A 32 -24.65 4.14 15.75
C ASP A 32 -24.05 2.77 16.05
N ILE A 33 -24.97 1.91 16.49
CA ILE A 33 -24.78 0.51 16.83
C ILE A 33 -24.87 -0.24 15.52
N PHE A 34 -23.78 -0.33 14.76
CA PHE A 34 -23.59 -1.42 13.81
C PHE A 34 -22.13 -1.88 13.87
N HIS A 35 -21.97 -3.10 14.37
CA HIS A 35 -20.76 -3.89 14.30
C HIS A 35 -20.24 -3.92 12.86
N ASN A 36 -19.22 -3.12 12.57
CA ASN A 36 -18.34 -3.35 11.41
C ASN A 36 -16.96 -3.71 11.95
N LYS A 37 -16.78 -4.98 12.31
CA LYS A 37 -15.57 -5.49 12.97
C LYS A 37 -14.38 -5.66 12.01
N GLU A 38 -14.50 -5.17 10.79
CA GLU A 38 -13.46 -5.24 9.75
C GLU A 38 -13.24 -3.88 9.04
N ASP A 39 -13.54 -2.76 9.72
CA ASP A 39 -13.08 -1.47 9.21
C ASP A 39 -11.55 -1.39 9.38
N PHE A 40 -10.84 -1.22 8.26
CA PHE A 40 -9.41 -0.91 8.26
C PHE A 40 -9.16 0.36 9.09
N ALA A 41 -8.72 0.20 10.32
CA ALA A 41 -8.40 1.30 11.22
C ALA A 41 -6.92 1.66 11.09
N LEU A 42 -6.62 2.84 10.55
CA LEU A 42 -5.29 3.43 10.63
C LEU A 42 -5.09 4.00 12.04
N SER A 43 -4.16 3.42 12.78
CA SER A 43 -3.79 3.92 14.10
C SER A 43 -2.86 5.13 13.97
N LYS A 44 -2.78 5.95 15.03
CA LYS A 44 -1.91 7.14 15.05
C LYS A 44 -0.41 6.79 14.90
N THR A 45 -0.04 5.54 15.17
CA THR A 45 1.31 5.00 14.94
C THR A 45 1.56 4.64 13.48
N ASP A 46 0.53 4.48 12.65
CA ASP A 46 0.67 4.12 11.24
C ASP A 46 1.08 5.32 10.36
N VAL A 47 0.78 6.55 10.80
CA VAL A 47 1.10 7.80 10.09
C VAL A 47 1.68 8.81 11.07
N VAL A 48 3.00 8.96 11.06
CA VAL A 48 3.72 9.92 11.90
C VAL A 48 4.02 11.18 11.10
N ARG A 49 3.45 12.31 11.50
CA ARG A 49 3.77 13.62 10.92
C ARG A 49 4.79 14.32 11.83
N SER A 50 5.92 14.72 11.29
CA SER A 50 6.94 15.45 12.04
C SER A 50 7.66 16.48 11.16
N PRO A 51 8.08 17.63 11.72
CA PRO A 51 8.93 18.55 11.01
C PRO A 51 10.38 18.05 11.04
N ILE A 52 11.00 17.90 9.88
CA ILE A 52 12.44 17.62 9.75
C ILE A 52 13.08 18.91 9.25
N ASN A 53 13.86 19.57 10.10
CA ASN A 53 14.50 20.87 9.80
C ASN A 53 13.50 21.95 9.34
N GLY A 54 12.30 21.98 9.94
CA GLY A 54 11.24 22.92 9.58
C GLY A 54 10.42 22.55 8.33
N ILE A 55 10.78 21.46 7.64
CA ILE A 55 10.03 20.93 6.51
C ILE A 55 9.02 19.88 7.01
N PRO A 56 7.72 20.02 6.73
CA PRO A 56 6.73 19.00 7.07
C PRO A 56 7.09 17.66 6.43
N SER A 57 7.19 16.60 7.23
CA SER A 57 7.43 15.23 6.79
C SER A 57 6.33 14.30 7.30
N ILE A 58 6.03 13.28 6.51
CA ILE A 58 5.05 12.24 6.84
C ILE A 58 5.75 10.89 6.67
N ASN A 59 5.89 10.16 7.77
CA ASN A 59 6.40 8.80 7.80
C ASN A 59 5.22 7.85 7.98
N PHE A 60 5.19 6.80 7.17
CA PHE A 60 4.24 5.70 7.33
C PHE A 60 4.94 4.56 8.08
N SER A 61 4.21 3.83 8.91
CA SER A 61 4.72 2.60 9.52
C SER A 61 5.16 1.59 8.45
N GLU A 62 5.98 0.61 8.82
CA GLU A 62 6.41 -0.48 7.93
C GLU A 62 5.30 -1.49 7.57
N ARG A 63 4.03 -1.11 7.75
CA ARG A 63 2.89 -1.93 7.36
C ARG A 63 2.60 -1.71 5.88
N TYR A 64 2.79 -2.75 5.08
CA TYR A 64 2.49 -2.72 3.66
C TYR A 64 1.02 -3.01 3.40
N LEU A 65 0.35 -2.12 2.66
CA LEU A 65 -0.99 -2.41 2.14
C LEU A 65 -0.84 -3.31 0.91
N THR A 66 -1.40 -4.52 0.99
CA THR A 66 -1.51 -5.41 -0.17
C THR A 66 -2.89 -5.27 -0.78
N VAL A 67 -2.93 -4.99 -2.08
CA VAL A 67 -4.17 -4.89 -2.86
C VAL A 67 -4.18 -6.03 -3.86
N GLN A 68 -5.28 -6.79 -3.87
CA GLN A 68 -5.48 -7.88 -4.84
C GLN A 68 -6.81 -7.67 -5.58
N PRO A 69 -6.87 -7.99 -6.89
CA PRO A 69 -8.14 -8.09 -7.59
C PRO A 69 -9.06 -9.09 -6.90
N TRP A 70 -10.37 -8.83 -6.92
CA TRP A 70 -11.33 -9.78 -6.40
C TRP A 70 -11.27 -11.12 -7.15
N THR A 71 -11.31 -12.23 -6.40
CA THR A 71 -11.37 -13.58 -6.97
C THR A 71 -12.45 -14.38 -6.26
N THR A 72 -13.10 -15.30 -6.97
CA THR A 72 -14.13 -16.18 -6.38
C THR A 72 -13.59 -17.12 -5.31
N ASN A 73 -12.27 -17.39 -5.35
CA ASN A 73 -11.58 -18.30 -4.44
C ASN A 73 -10.93 -17.54 -3.26
N PHE A 74 -11.39 -16.31 -2.99
CA PHE A 74 -10.87 -15.52 -1.88
C PHE A 74 -11.18 -16.18 -0.53
N ASN A 75 -10.14 -16.42 0.26
CA ASN A 75 -10.26 -17.03 1.57
C ASN A 75 -9.94 -16.00 2.67
N ILE A 76 -10.93 -15.66 3.49
CA ILE A 76 -10.77 -14.73 4.62
C ILE A 76 -9.80 -15.30 5.68
N ALA A 77 -9.71 -16.63 5.80
CA ALA A 77 -8.78 -17.27 6.74
C ALA A 77 -7.31 -17.17 6.28
N GLN A 78 -7.05 -16.78 5.03
CA GLN A 78 -5.71 -16.52 4.54
C GLN A 78 -5.31 -15.08 4.91
N LEU A 79 -4.51 -14.95 5.99
CA LEU A 79 -4.05 -13.67 6.54
C LEU A 79 -3.29 -12.79 5.54
N TYR A 80 -2.58 -13.40 4.58
CA TYR A 80 -1.77 -12.70 3.58
C TYR A 80 -1.92 -13.35 2.20
N PRO A 81 -2.03 -12.57 1.12
CA PRO A 81 -2.14 -13.12 -0.22
C PRO A 81 -0.87 -13.90 -0.58
N SER A 82 -1.03 -15.10 -1.13
CA SER A 82 0.06 -15.93 -1.63
C SER A 82 0.68 -15.39 -2.92
N MET A 83 -0.06 -14.53 -3.64
CA MET A 83 0.39 -13.91 -4.88
C MET A 83 0.09 -12.42 -4.86
N VAL A 84 1.08 -11.61 -5.21
CA VAL A 84 0.91 -10.15 -5.33
C VAL A 84 1.29 -9.66 -6.71
N MET A 85 0.59 -8.64 -7.18
CA MET A 85 0.94 -7.91 -8.39
C MET A 85 1.88 -6.75 -8.01
N ALA A 86 3.14 -6.81 -8.45
CA ALA A 86 4.16 -5.84 -8.08
C ALA A 86 4.71 -5.11 -9.32
N TRP A 87 4.88 -3.80 -9.19
CA TRP A 87 5.67 -3.01 -10.14
C TRP A 87 7.15 -3.15 -9.80
N ILE A 88 7.90 -3.79 -10.69
CA ILE A 88 9.35 -3.95 -10.57
C ILE A 88 10.06 -2.97 -11.50
N ARG A 89 11.25 -2.57 -11.07
CA ARG A 89 12.10 -1.61 -11.77
C ARG A 89 13.48 -2.23 -11.97
N PHE A 90 13.95 -2.19 -13.21
CA PHE A 90 15.29 -2.60 -13.57
C PHE A 90 16.14 -1.35 -13.86
N PRO A 91 17.03 -0.96 -12.92
CA PRO A 91 17.97 0.12 -13.18
C PRO A 91 19.01 -0.31 -14.20
N SER A 92 19.51 0.64 -15.00
CA SER A 92 20.75 0.48 -15.78
C SER A 92 20.75 -0.63 -16.85
N LEU A 93 19.59 -1.00 -17.40
CA LEU A 93 19.53 -1.86 -18.59
C LEU A 93 20.19 -1.16 -19.79
N LEU A 94 21.02 -1.91 -20.53
CA LEU A 94 21.60 -1.46 -21.80
C LEU A 94 20.50 -1.25 -22.84
N GLY A 95 20.67 -0.29 -23.75
CA GLY A 95 19.65 0.09 -24.73
C GLY A 95 19.15 -1.09 -25.58
N HIS A 96 20.03 -2.02 -25.95
CA HIS A 96 19.64 -3.21 -26.72
C HIS A 96 18.75 -4.19 -25.94
N MET A 97 18.77 -4.12 -24.60
CA MET A 97 17.95 -4.96 -23.71
C MET A 97 16.54 -4.41 -23.52
N TYR A 98 16.22 -3.21 -24.03
CA TYR A 98 14.86 -2.64 -23.97
C TYR A 98 13.90 -3.24 -25.01
N LYS A 99 14.35 -4.22 -25.80
CA LYS A 99 13.46 -4.98 -26.67
C LYS A 99 12.43 -5.70 -25.83
N ARG A 100 11.15 -5.56 -26.19
CA ARG A 100 10.01 -6.16 -25.48
C ARG A 100 10.23 -7.64 -25.15
N GLN A 101 10.74 -8.43 -26.09
CA GLN A 101 11.02 -9.85 -25.89
C GLN A 101 12.03 -10.07 -24.75
N ILE A 102 13.16 -9.36 -24.74
CA ILE A 102 14.18 -9.49 -23.71
C ILE A 102 13.63 -9.11 -22.33
N LEU A 103 12.88 -8.01 -22.26
CA LEU A 103 12.23 -7.59 -21.02
C LEU A 103 11.20 -8.61 -20.53
N TRP A 104 10.49 -9.26 -21.45
CA TRP A 104 9.52 -10.30 -21.11
C TRP A 104 10.20 -11.54 -20.52
N GLU A 105 11.33 -11.96 -21.09
CA GLU A 105 12.14 -13.07 -20.56
C GLU A 105 12.70 -12.73 -19.16
N ILE A 106 13.30 -11.55 -19.00
CA ILE A 106 13.84 -11.10 -17.71
C ILE A 106 12.74 -11.01 -16.66
N GLY A 107 11.59 -10.44 -17.01
CA GLY A 107 10.43 -10.38 -16.14
C GLY A 107 9.92 -11.78 -15.79
N GLY A 108 9.94 -12.71 -16.75
CA GLY A 108 9.58 -14.12 -16.60
C GLY A 108 10.42 -14.85 -15.55
N LEU A 109 11.70 -14.48 -15.41
CA LEU A 109 12.57 -15.00 -14.36
C LEU A 109 12.15 -14.55 -12.96
N VAL A 110 11.55 -13.36 -12.84
CA VAL A 110 11.04 -12.84 -11.56
C VAL A 110 9.66 -13.42 -11.26
N GLY A 111 8.81 -13.54 -12.27
CA GLY A 111 7.45 -14.06 -12.12
C GLY A 111 6.64 -13.90 -13.40
N LYS A 112 5.31 -14.09 -13.31
CA LYS A 112 4.44 -13.96 -14.48
C LYS A 112 4.30 -12.49 -14.87
N VAL A 113 4.91 -12.09 -15.99
CA VAL A 113 4.78 -10.73 -16.54
C VAL A 113 3.34 -10.46 -16.96
N VAL A 114 2.79 -9.35 -16.48
CA VAL A 114 1.42 -8.90 -16.77
C VAL A 114 1.44 -7.76 -17.78
N LYS A 115 2.31 -6.78 -17.54
CA LYS A 115 2.29 -5.52 -18.29
C LYS A 115 3.65 -4.84 -18.25
N LEU A 116 4.08 -4.27 -19.36
CA LEU A 116 5.21 -3.33 -19.40
C LEU A 116 4.70 -1.90 -19.19
N ASP A 117 5.49 -1.07 -18.52
CA ASP A 117 5.23 0.38 -18.47
C ASP A 117 5.15 0.96 -19.88
N TYR A 118 4.28 1.96 -20.09
CA TYR A 118 4.00 2.51 -21.42
C TYR A 118 5.27 2.96 -22.15
N ASN A 119 6.12 3.72 -21.47
CA ASN A 119 7.38 4.21 -22.02
C ASN A 119 8.34 3.06 -22.35
N THR A 120 8.38 2.06 -21.46
CA THR A 120 9.21 0.85 -21.63
C THR A 120 8.73 0.03 -22.84
N ASN A 121 7.43 -0.15 -22.99
CA ASN A 121 6.82 -0.91 -24.09
C ASN A 121 7.01 -0.24 -25.46
N ASN A 122 6.97 1.10 -25.48
CA ASN A 122 7.18 1.88 -26.71
C ASN A 122 8.67 2.00 -27.08
N GLY A 123 9.58 1.37 -26.31
CA GLY A 123 11.02 1.48 -26.54
C GLY A 123 11.57 2.89 -26.28
N VAL A 124 10.79 3.78 -25.66
CA VAL A 124 11.25 5.09 -25.25
C VAL A 124 12.25 4.89 -24.11
N ARG A 125 13.53 5.04 -24.43
CA ARG A 125 14.62 4.79 -23.48
C ARG A 125 14.54 5.77 -22.32
N GLY A 126 13.99 5.30 -21.21
CA GLY A 126 14.02 5.97 -19.92
C GLY A 126 15.32 5.68 -19.15
N ARG A 127 15.40 6.17 -17.91
CA ARG A 127 16.49 5.86 -16.97
C ARG A 127 16.38 4.42 -16.42
N PHE A 128 15.23 3.78 -16.58
CA PHE A 128 14.91 2.46 -16.04
C PHE A 128 13.77 1.82 -16.83
N ALA A 129 13.79 0.49 -16.94
CA ALA A 129 12.66 -0.28 -17.43
C ALA A 129 11.74 -0.63 -16.25
N ARG A 130 10.43 -0.58 -16.48
CA ARG A 130 9.42 -0.93 -15.48
C ARG A 130 8.41 -1.91 -16.04
N MET A 131 7.99 -2.84 -15.20
CA MET A 131 6.95 -3.81 -15.55
C MET A 131 6.19 -4.28 -14.32
N VAL A 132 5.02 -4.85 -14.57
CA VAL A 132 4.18 -5.52 -13.60
C VAL A 132 4.41 -7.02 -13.71
N VAL A 133 4.72 -7.66 -12.60
CA VAL A 133 4.83 -9.11 -12.48
C VAL A 133 3.94 -9.60 -11.36
N TYR A 134 3.39 -10.80 -11.50
CA TYR A 134 2.90 -11.53 -10.34
C TYR A 134 4.08 -12.22 -9.64
N VAL A 135 4.18 -11.98 -8.34
CA VAL A 135 5.19 -12.57 -7.45
C VAL A 135 4.48 -13.48 -6.45
N ASN A 136 5.00 -14.69 -6.26
CA ASN A 136 4.53 -15.60 -5.23
C ASN A 136 5.26 -15.28 -3.91
N LEU A 137 4.51 -15.10 -2.83
CA LEU A 137 5.01 -14.75 -1.48
C LEU A 137 5.15 -15.97 -0.55
N ASP A 138 4.63 -17.13 -0.94
CA ASP A 138 4.74 -18.38 -0.16
C ASP A 138 6.13 -19.02 -0.27
N LYS A 139 7.06 -18.39 -1.01
CA LYS A 139 8.37 -18.93 -1.35
C LYS A 139 9.51 -18.15 -0.70
#